data_AF-A0A1Q9T324-F1
#
_entry.id   AF-A0A1Q9T324-F1
#
_cell.length_a   1.000
_cell.length_b   1.000
_cell.length_c   1.000
_cell.angle_alpha   90.00
_cell.angle_beta   90.00
_cell.angle_gamma   90.00
#
_symmetry.space_group_name_H-M   'P 1'
#
loop_
_entity.id
_entity.type
_entity.pdbx_description
1 polymer ?
#
loop_
_entity_poly.entity_id
_entity_poly.type
_entity_poly.pdbx_seq_one_letter_code
_entity_poly.pdbx_strand_id
1 'polypeptide(L)'
;MDASGAIEGARVCRSWTARVVFDQPRGSVYHQYTDTGRGTYWCTAVAEPTSAGLFSISLGVPFDQVRWMRGRDTTQRRVSRCPDPRCCTRPPAELARAWDGQVWPSARAHSHLLAVMPPGVFPGVDETEVLRFVAGHAPEGEDGEATDAAPEQGERADVAQ
;
A
#
# COMPACT_ATOMS: atom_id res chain seq x y z
N MET A 1 -11.86 17.64 7.18
CA MET A 1 -11.50 18.10 8.53
C MET A 1 -12.80 18.41 9.24
N ASP A 2 -13.06 17.81 10.40
CA ASP A 2 -14.27 18.04 11.19
C ASP A 2 -14.11 19.28 12.11
N ALA A 3 -15.14 19.58 12.91
CA ALA A 3 -15.15 20.72 13.81
C ALA A 3 -14.07 20.66 14.91
N SER A 4 -13.48 19.48 15.18
CA SER A 4 -12.38 19.31 16.13
C SER A 4 -11.00 19.52 15.48
N GLY A 5 -10.95 19.72 14.16
CA GLY A 5 -9.71 19.72 13.40
C GLY A 5 -9.23 18.32 13.02
N ALA A 6 -9.97 17.27 13.39
CA ALA A 6 -9.62 15.91 13.02
C ALA A 6 -9.87 15.69 11.51
N ILE A 7 -9.03 14.88 10.89
CA ILE A 7 -9.20 14.48 9.50
C ILE A 7 -9.33 12.96 9.48
N GLU A 8 -10.48 12.47 9.05
CA GLU A 8 -10.72 11.06 8.80
C GLU A 8 -10.58 10.76 7.29
N GLY A 9 -10.04 9.59 6.96
CA GLY A 9 -9.94 9.12 5.57
C GLY A 9 -8.78 9.71 4.74
N ALA A 10 -7.99 10.63 5.28
CA ALA A 10 -6.80 11.12 4.59
C ALA A 10 -5.73 10.02 4.47
N ARG A 11 -5.20 9.84 3.27
CA ARG A 11 -4.11 8.89 3.03
C ARG A 11 -2.81 9.40 3.63
N VAL A 12 -2.13 8.54 4.38
CA VAL A 12 -0.78 8.77 4.89
C VAL A 12 0.24 8.12 3.94
N CYS A 13 1.31 8.84 3.58
CA CYS A 13 2.37 8.27 2.73
C CYS A 13 3.00 7.03 3.39
N ARG A 14 3.28 6.00 2.59
CA ARG A 14 3.93 4.74 3.04
C ARG A 14 5.29 4.92 3.72
N SER A 15 5.97 6.03 3.46
CA SER A 15 7.28 6.34 4.06
C SER A 15 7.19 6.89 5.48
N TRP A 16 6.00 7.27 5.98
CA TRP A 16 5.84 7.79 7.34
C TRP A 16 5.84 6.68 8.40
N THR A 17 6.26 7.02 9.61
CA THR A 17 6.25 6.12 10.77
C THR A 17 4.92 5.45 11.02
N ALA A 18 3.81 6.17 10.82
CA ALA A 18 2.45 5.65 10.98
C ALA A 18 2.16 4.40 10.12
N ARG A 19 2.91 4.21 9.03
CA ARG A 19 2.82 3.05 8.14
C ARG A 19 3.97 2.06 8.35
N VAL A 20 5.18 2.55 8.62
CA VAL A 20 6.38 1.72 8.80
C VAL A 20 6.37 0.96 10.13
N VAL A 21 5.69 1.46 11.16
CA VAL A 21 5.72 0.86 12.51
C VAL A 21 5.17 -0.57 12.56
N PHE A 22 4.34 -0.97 11.59
CA PHE A 22 3.80 -2.33 11.52
C PHE A 22 4.87 -3.39 11.21
N ASP A 23 6.04 -2.99 10.69
CA ASP A 23 7.19 -3.87 10.49
C ASP A 23 7.99 -4.13 11.78
N GLN A 24 7.62 -3.46 12.88
CA GLN A 24 8.32 -3.57 14.16
C GLN A 24 7.65 -4.60 15.08
N PRO A 25 8.39 -5.16 16.06
CA PRO A 25 7.77 -5.99 17.09
C PRO A 25 6.65 -5.23 17.81
N ARG A 26 5.53 -5.92 18.10
CA ARG A 26 4.35 -5.31 18.73
C ARG A 26 4.72 -4.62 20.05
N GLY A 27 4.13 -3.45 20.30
CA GLY A 27 4.42 -2.62 21.48
C GLY A 27 5.78 -1.90 21.44
N SER A 28 6.60 -2.11 20.41
CA SER A 28 7.88 -1.39 20.27
C SER A 28 7.65 0.02 19.74
N VAL A 29 8.26 1.01 20.40
CA VAL A 29 8.25 2.39 19.92
C VAL A 29 9.28 2.56 18.81
N TYR A 30 8.83 3.07 17.66
CA TYR A 30 9.66 3.37 16.51
C TYR A 30 9.88 4.88 16.39
N HIS A 31 11.10 5.30 16.03
CA HIS A 31 11.49 6.69 15.83
C HIS A 31 12.17 6.85 14.46
N GLN A 32 11.81 7.88 13.70
CA GLN A 32 12.36 8.12 12.37
C GLN A 32 12.31 9.60 12.01
N TYR A 33 13.29 10.03 11.21
CA TYR A 33 13.21 11.27 10.45
C TYR A 33 12.62 11.02 9.06
N THR A 34 11.63 11.81 8.65
CA THR A 34 11.05 11.76 7.31
C THR A 34 11.32 13.09 6.60
N ASP A 35 12.11 13.03 5.53
CA ASP A 35 12.34 14.16 4.64
C ASP A 35 11.20 14.25 3.63
N THR A 36 10.74 15.48 3.39
CA THR A 36 9.70 15.79 2.42
C THR A 36 10.15 16.98 1.57
N GLY A 37 9.43 17.28 0.49
CA GLY A 37 9.64 18.53 -0.25
C GLY A 37 9.33 19.81 0.54
N ARG A 38 8.73 19.69 1.74
CA ARG A 38 8.33 20.80 2.61
C ARG A 38 9.19 20.93 3.87
N GLY A 39 10.16 20.04 4.06
CA GLY A 39 11.01 20.00 5.25
C GLY A 39 11.17 18.60 5.83
N THR A 40 11.95 18.52 6.90
CA THR A 40 12.24 17.30 7.66
C THR A 40 11.42 17.28 8.95
N TYR A 41 10.85 16.12 9.24
CA TYR A 41 10.05 15.89 10.44
C TYR A 41 10.63 14.71 11.20
N TRP A 42 10.66 14.81 12.51
CA TRP A 42 10.87 13.65 13.37
C TRP A 42 9.52 13.11 13.80
N CYS A 43 9.34 11.80 13.70
CA CYS A 43 8.13 11.14 14.12
C CYS A 43 8.44 9.95 15.01
N THR A 44 7.53 9.68 15.95
CA THR A 44 7.47 8.44 16.70
C THR A 44 6.14 7.74 16.45
N ALA A 45 6.14 6.41 16.48
CA ALA A 45 4.93 5.63 16.37
C ALA A 45 5.02 4.34 17.19
N VAL A 46 3.87 3.82 17.58
CA VAL A 46 3.70 2.47 18.14
C VAL A 46 2.50 1.79 17.48
N ALA A 47 2.59 0.48 17.29
CA ALA A 47 1.46 -0.36 16.84
C ALA A 47 0.83 -1.04 18.07
N GLU A 48 -0.39 -0.64 18.39
CA GLU A 48 -1.13 -1.07 19.58
C GLU A 48 -2.34 -1.95 19.21
N PRO A 49 -2.51 -3.11 19.85
CA PRO A 49 -3.66 -3.96 19.62
C PRO A 49 -4.90 -3.38 20.30
N THR A 50 -6.04 -3.50 19.62
CA THR A 50 -7.36 -3.19 20.14
C THR A 50 -8.31 -4.33 19.82
N SER A 51 -9.53 -4.31 20.37
CA SER A 51 -10.58 -5.27 20.00
C SER A 51 -10.97 -5.20 18.52
N ALA A 52 -10.72 -4.09 17.84
CA ALA A 52 -11.02 -3.89 16.43
C ALA A 52 -9.84 -4.20 15.48
N GLY A 53 -8.67 -4.55 16.01
CA GLY A 53 -7.47 -4.83 15.23
C GLY A 53 -6.24 -4.06 15.73
N LEU A 54 -5.19 -4.06 14.91
CA LEU A 54 -3.91 -3.40 15.22
C LEU A 54 -3.91 -1.99 14.65
N PHE A 55 -3.69 -0.98 15.50
CA PHE A 55 -3.71 0.44 15.10
C PHE A 55 -2.34 1.07 15.31
N SER A 56 -1.97 2.00 14.43
CA SER A 56 -0.79 2.84 14.65
C SER A 56 -1.19 4.14 15.32
N ILE A 57 -0.51 4.47 16.41
CA ILE A 57 -0.54 5.79 17.03
C ILE A 57 0.78 6.46 16.69
N SER A 58 0.74 7.65 16.08
CA SER A 58 1.94 8.38 15.68
C SER A 58 1.86 9.86 16.02
N LEU A 59 3.00 10.42 16.38
CA LEU A 59 3.18 11.83 16.71
C LEU A 59 4.44 12.32 16.01
N GLY A 60 4.40 13.55 15.49
CA GLY A 60 5.53 14.14 14.78
C GLY A 60 5.69 15.60 15.07
N VAL A 61 6.93 16.07 14.98
CA VAL A 61 7.29 17.47 15.06
C VAL A 61 8.27 17.85 13.96
N PRO A 62 8.30 19.12 13.54
CA PRO A 62 9.37 19.61 12.67
C PRO A 62 10.75 19.40 13.31
N PHE A 63 11.78 19.25 12.46
CA PHE A 63 13.15 18.94 12.89
C PHE A 63 13.71 19.92 13.94
N ASP A 64 13.42 21.21 13.82
CA ASP A 64 13.88 22.25 14.75
C ASP A 64 13.28 22.12 16.17
N GLN A 65 12.17 21.39 16.33
CA GLN A 65 11.52 21.12 17.61
C GLN A 65 11.96 19.80 18.27
N VAL A 66 12.79 18.98 17.60
CA VAL A 66 13.08 17.61 18.03
C VAL A 66 13.95 17.52 19.31
N ARG A 67 14.62 18.61 19.70
CA ARG A 67 15.61 18.60 20.82
C ARG A 67 15.07 18.01 22.13
N TRP A 68 13.77 18.12 22.37
CA TRP A 68 13.09 17.66 23.59
C TRP A 68 12.50 16.25 23.48
N MET A 69 12.55 15.64 22.29
CA MET A 69 11.95 14.34 22.05
C MET A 69 12.91 13.20 22.40
N ARG A 70 12.40 12.21 23.12
CA ARG A 70 13.11 10.94 23.35
C ARG A 70 13.21 10.17 22.03
N GLY A 71 14.38 9.58 21.76
CA GLY A 71 14.63 8.86 20.50
C GLY A 71 15.02 9.75 19.32
N ARG A 72 15.38 11.03 19.59
CA ARG A 72 15.89 11.97 18.57
C ARG A 72 17.23 11.53 17.97
N ASP A 73 17.98 10.69 18.66
CA ASP A 73 19.25 10.09 18.26
C ASP A 73 19.10 8.95 17.23
N THR A 74 17.86 8.61 16.85
CA THR A 74 17.59 7.63 15.80
C THR A 74 18.33 7.94 14.49
N THR A 75 18.88 6.90 13.88
CA THR A 75 19.51 6.96 12.54
C THR A 75 18.52 6.61 11.44
N GLN A 76 17.31 6.17 11.79
CA GLN A 76 16.28 5.80 10.83
C GLN A 76 15.80 7.04 10.09
N ARG A 77 15.96 7.03 8.76
CA ARG A 77 15.58 8.14 7.91
C ARG A 77 14.91 7.64 6.63
N ARG A 78 13.83 8.30 6.24
CA ARG A 78 13.10 8.00 4.99
C ARG A 78 12.76 9.27 4.24
N VAL A 79 12.45 9.12 2.96
CA VAL A 79 12.00 10.21 2.09
C VAL A 79 10.57 9.95 1.67
N SER A 80 9.71 10.94 1.87
CA SER A 80 8.37 11.00 1.30
C SER A 80 8.40 11.91 0.08
N ARG A 81 8.01 11.36 -1.08
CA ARG A 81 7.83 12.13 -2.33
C ARG A 81 6.38 12.53 -2.56
N CYS A 82 5.46 12.20 -1.65
CA CYS A 82 4.08 12.65 -1.76
C CYS A 82 4.01 14.19 -1.81
N PRO A 83 3.14 14.77 -2.65
CA PRO A 83 2.02 14.14 -3.34
C PRO A 83 2.32 13.59 -4.76
N ASP A 84 3.60 13.36 -5.14
CA ASP A 84 3.92 12.70 -6.42
C ASP A 84 3.12 11.40 -6.56
N PRO A 85 2.30 11.23 -7.62
CA PRO A 85 1.51 10.03 -7.81
C PRO A 85 2.32 8.74 -7.78
N ARG A 86 3.57 8.77 -8.25
CA ARG A 86 4.49 7.61 -8.26
C ARG A 86 4.90 7.16 -6.87
N CYS A 87 4.72 8.00 -5.85
CA CYS A 87 5.09 7.67 -4.48
C CYS A 87 4.11 6.67 -3.85
N CYS A 88 2.80 6.99 -3.86
CA CYS A 88 1.79 6.22 -3.12
C CYS A 88 0.46 5.99 -3.85
N THR A 89 0.16 6.69 -4.94
CA THR A 89 -1.18 6.58 -5.56
C THR A 89 -1.20 5.86 -6.90
N ARG A 90 -0.06 5.76 -7.59
CA ARG A 90 0.09 5.03 -8.84
C ARG A 90 0.97 3.80 -8.61
N PRO A 91 0.45 2.59 -8.86
CA PRO A 91 1.28 1.38 -8.83
C PRO A 91 2.43 1.44 -9.85
N PRO A 92 3.56 0.75 -9.60
CA PRO A 92 4.60 0.54 -10.61
C PRO A 92 4.01 -0.06 -11.89
N ALA A 93 4.51 0.37 -13.06
CA ALA A 93 3.92 0.00 -14.35
C ALA A 93 3.93 -1.51 -14.62
N GLU A 94 4.98 -2.21 -14.20
CA GLU A 94 5.07 -3.68 -14.31
C GLU A 94 3.99 -4.38 -13.49
N LEU A 95 3.78 -3.90 -12.26
CA LEU A 95 2.80 -4.45 -11.34
C LEU A 95 1.37 -4.21 -11.84
N ALA A 96 1.09 -3.00 -12.34
CA ALA A 96 -0.19 -2.66 -12.94
C ALA A 96 -0.45 -3.52 -14.20
N ARG A 97 0.52 -3.65 -15.10
CA ARG A 97 0.35 -4.48 -16.32
C ARG A 97 0.01 -5.94 -16.00
N ALA A 98 0.57 -6.49 -14.93
CA ALA A 98 0.37 -7.88 -14.56
C ALA A 98 -0.97 -8.15 -13.88
N TRP A 99 -1.50 -7.20 -13.09
CA TRP A 99 -2.58 -7.46 -12.13
C TRP A 99 -3.75 -6.48 -12.17
N ASP A 100 -3.61 -5.33 -12.82
CA ASP A 100 -4.69 -4.35 -12.92
C ASP A 100 -5.90 -4.96 -13.65
N GLY A 101 -7.10 -4.63 -13.17
CA GLY A 101 -8.36 -5.23 -13.64
C GLY A 101 -8.60 -6.70 -13.24
N GLN A 102 -7.61 -7.39 -12.65
CA GLN A 102 -7.73 -8.79 -12.21
C GLN A 102 -8.00 -8.91 -10.71
N VAL A 103 -7.93 -7.80 -9.95
CA VAL A 103 -8.07 -7.79 -8.50
C VAL A 103 -9.25 -6.91 -8.07
N TRP A 104 -10.12 -7.44 -7.22
CA TRP A 104 -11.25 -6.71 -6.66
C TRP A 104 -11.16 -6.65 -5.13
N PRO A 105 -10.58 -5.59 -4.54
CA PRO A 105 -10.47 -5.46 -3.09
C PRO A 105 -11.84 -5.18 -2.46
N SER A 106 -12.23 -5.98 -1.47
CA SER A 106 -13.42 -5.76 -0.64
C SER A 106 -13.00 -5.48 0.81
N ALA A 107 -12.88 -4.20 1.18
CA ALA A 107 -12.64 -3.83 2.57
C ALA A 107 -13.96 -3.57 3.30
N ARG A 108 -13.97 -3.76 4.62
CA ARG A 108 -15.14 -3.43 5.45
C ARG A 108 -15.15 -1.91 5.64
N ALA A 109 -16.01 -1.20 4.92
CA ALA A 109 -16.12 0.25 5.08
C ALA A 109 -16.83 0.60 6.39
N HIS A 110 -16.28 1.52 7.17
CA HIS A 110 -17.04 2.21 8.22
C HIS A 110 -18.04 3.15 7.54
N SER A 111 -19.32 3.00 7.86
CA SER A 111 -20.47 3.60 7.14
C SER A 111 -20.38 5.11 6.95
N HIS A 112 -19.71 5.82 7.86
CA HIS A 112 -19.58 7.29 7.82
C HIS A 112 -18.58 7.80 6.77
N LEU A 113 -17.66 6.97 6.29
CA LEU A 113 -16.62 7.36 5.31
C LEU A 113 -17.07 7.30 3.85
N LEU A 114 -18.22 6.69 3.56
CA LEU A 114 -18.72 6.52 2.19
C LEU A 114 -19.22 7.83 1.55
N ALA A 115 -19.51 8.86 2.35
CA ALA A 115 -20.16 10.09 1.88
C ALA A 115 -19.22 11.14 1.26
N VAL A 116 -17.90 10.95 1.33
CA VAL A 116 -16.91 12.03 1.01
C VAL A 116 -15.92 11.62 -0.11
N MET A 117 -16.19 10.52 -0.82
CA MET A 117 -15.18 9.82 -1.62
C MET A 117 -15.25 10.13 -3.14
N PRO A 118 -14.11 10.35 -3.81
CA PRO A 118 -14.03 10.36 -5.27
C PRO A 118 -14.40 8.98 -5.86
N PRO A 119 -15.07 8.92 -7.03
CA PRO A 119 -15.45 7.67 -7.66
C PRO A 119 -14.23 6.84 -8.11
N GLY A 120 -14.35 5.51 -8.04
CA GLY A 120 -13.45 4.56 -8.72
C GLY A 120 -12.42 3.85 -7.85
N VAL A 121 -12.28 4.17 -6.56
CA VAL A 121 -11.32 3.49 -5.66
C VAL A 121 -12.00 3.14 -4.34
N PHE A 122 -11.86 1.89 -3.90
CA PHE A 122 -12.44 1.49 -2.61
C PHE A 122 -11.81 2.34 -1.47
N PRO A 123 -12.62 2.90 -0.55
CA PRO A 123 -12.12 3.78 0.49
C PRO A 123 -11.01 3.16 1.32
N GLY A 124 -9.94 3.93 1.53
CA GLY A 124 -8.84 3.56 2.42
C GLY A 124 -7.88 2.49 1.88
N VAL A 125 -8.08 1.98 0.67
CA VAL A 125 -7.20 0.94 0.09
C VAL A 125 -6.08 1.61 -0.75
N ASP A 126 -4.83 1.22 -0.51
CA ASP A 126 -3.67 1.51 -1.38
C ASP A 126 -3.60 0.41 -2.44
N GLU A 127 -3.97 0.74 -3.67
CA GLU A 127 -3.96 -0.18 -4.81
C GLU A 127 -2.58 -0.79 -5.04
N THR A 128 -1.50 -0.04 -4.83
CA THR A 128 -0.15 -0.58 -5.00
C THR A 128 0.12 -1.70 -3.99
N GLU A 129 -0.35 -1.53 -2.75
CA GLU A 129 -0.19 -2.53 -1.70
C GLU A 129 -0.99 -3.80 -2.01
N VAL A 130 -2.21 -3.65 -2.52
CA VAL A 130 -3.03 -4.77 -2.99
C VAL A 130 -2.35 -5.53 -4.12
N LEU A 131 -1.91 -4.84 -5.17
CA LEU A 131 -1.28 -5.50 -6.30
C LEU A 131 0.05 -6.17 -5.90
N ARG A 132 0.84 -5.57 -4.98
CA ARG A 132 2.05 -6.21 -4.44
C ARG A 132 1.74 -7.46 -3.64
N PHE A 133 0.68 -7.41 -2.83
CA PHE A 133 0.23 -8.57 -2.07
C PHE A 133 -0.13 -9.72 -3.01
N VAL A 134 -0.94 -9.45 -4.04
CA VAL A 134 -1.32 -10.46 -5.03
C VAL A 134 -0.09 -11.01 -5.76
N ALA A 135 0.79 -10.13 -6.25
CA ALA A 135 2.02 -10.56 -6.93
C ALA A 135 2.91 -11.46 -6.05
N GLY A 136 3.01 -11.17 -4.74
CA GLY A 136 3.82 -11.95 -3.81
C GLY A 136 3.20 -13.29 -3.36
N HIS A 137 1.91 -13.51 -3.65
CA HIS A 137 1.18 -14.74 -3.30
C HIS A 137 0.59 -15.43 -4.53
N ALA A 138 0.93 -14.96 -5.73
CA ALA A 138 0.56 -15.62 -6.96
C ALA A 138 1.22 -17.00 -7.00
N PRO A 139 0.52 -18.04 -7.48
CA PRO A 139 1.16 -19.33 -7.69
C PRO A 139 2.33 -19.15 -8.65
N GLU A 140 3.49 -19.73 -8.30
CA GLU A 140 4.58 -19.90 -9.26
C GLU A 140 4.01 -20.75 -10.40
N GLY A 141 3.96 -20.19 -11.60
CA GLY A 141 3.43 -20.93 -12.75
C GLY A 141 4.24 -22.20 -12.93
N GLU A 142 3.57 -23.35 -12.97
CA GLU A 142 4.14 -24.54 -13.59
C GLU A 142 4.49 -24.14 -15.03
N ASP A 143 5.78 -24.03 -15.31
CA ASP A 143 6.30 -23.81 -16.66
C ASP A 143 5.70 -24.89 -17.56
N GLY A 144 4.73 -24.50 -18.38
CA GLY A 144 4.12 -25.36 -19.37
C GLY A 144 5.19 -25.83 -20.34
N GLU A 145 5.52 -27.11 -20.24
CA GLU A 145 6.15 -27.91 -21.29
C GLU A 145 5.44 -27.58 -22.62
N ALA A 146 6.12 -26.78 -23.44
CA ALA A 146 5.71 -26.51 -24.80
C ALA A 146 5.92 -27.78 -25.64
N THR A 147 4.93 -28.68 -25.65
CA THR A 147 4.84 -29.66 -26.73
C THR A 147 4.13 -29.01 -27.90
N ASP A 148 4.97 -28.48 -28.79
CA ASP A 148 4.63 -28.15 -30.17
C ASP A 148 4.01 -29.40 -30.84
N ALA A 149 2.69 -29.37 -31.07
CA ALA A 149 2.01 -30.32 -31.93
C ALA A 149 1.10 -29.52 -32.86
N ALA A 150 1.68 -29.11 -33.99
CA ALA A 150 0.97 -28.55 -35.13
C ALA A 150 -0.19 -29.45 -35.58
N PRO A 151 -1.30 -28.90 -36.11
CA PRO A 151 -2.37 -29.71 -36.64
C PRO A 151 -1.98 -30.21 -38.04
N GLU A 152 -1.77 -31.52 -38.19
CA GLU A 152 -1.71 -32.18 -39.49
C GLU A 152 -3.09 -32.11 -40.18
N GLN A 153 -3.11 -31.46 -41.35
CA GLN A 153 -4.20 -31.50 -42.30
C GLN A 153 -4.10 -32.82 -43.08
N GLY A 154 -5.13 -33.67 -42.99
CA GLY A 154 -5.23 -34.93 -43.71
C GLY A 154 -6.67 -35.23 -44.14
N GLU A 155 -6.96 -34.91 -45.40
CA GLU A 155 -7.82 -35.64 -46.35
C GLU A 155 -9.08 -36.33 -45.79
N ARG A 156 -10.27 -35.72 -45.97
CA ARG A 156 -11.55 -36.44 -45.95
C ARG A 156 -11.96 -36.78 -47.37
N ALA A 157 -11.75 -38.05 -47.74
CA ALA A 157 -12.25 -38.63 -48.97
C ALA A 157 -13.79 -38.66 -49.00
N ASP A 158 -14.32 -38.40 -50.19
CA ASP A 158 -15.70 -38.55 -50.62
C ASP A 158 -16.34 -39.88 -50.20
N VAL A 159 -17.60 -39.81 -49.73
CA VAL A 159 -18.54 -40.94 -49.77
C VAL A 159 -19.81 -40.45 -50.44
N ALA A 160 -19.99 -40.87 -51.69
CA ALA A 160 -21.24 -40.78 -52.42
C ALA A 160 -22.24 -41.80 -51.87
N GLN A 161 -23.48 -41.33 -51.63
CA GLN A 161 -24.72 -42.06 -51.87
C GLN A 161 -25.79 -41.07 -52.34
#